data_AF-A0A963NXA2-F1
#
_entry.id   AF-A0A963NXA2-F1
#
_cell.length_a   1.000
_cell.length_b   1.000
_cell.length_c   1.000
_cell.angle_alpha   90.00
_cell.angle_beta   90.00
_cell.angle_gamma   90.00
#
_symmetry.space_group_name_H-M   'P 1'
#
loop_
_entity.id
_entity.type
_entity.pdbx_description
1 polymer ?
#
loop_
_entity_poly.entity_id
_entity_poly.type
_entity_poly.pdbx_seq_one_letter_code
_entity_poly.pdbx_strand_id
1 'polypeptide(L)'
;MDLIDLVVNYAVPFLIILSVVVFVHEYGHYWVARRNGVRVEVFSIGFGRELFGFNDSHGTRWKFSLIPLGGYVKMLGDADATSALPDASTAWQEESFPAKRVWQRMAIVFAGPAANFLLAVVIYFVFFAGHTELPAAVVGDVLEDSPAARAGLEPGDTVLAIDGKGVRYWEELEGGIQRAPGKELHLRLERAGKVFEKYVVPIAEVVHKRDGTSASQGRIGITRAPFAPLIGVLDLQSPAARAGMQTGDLIISIDGQPIANWGDVAHKLGRGRRTNVVYFRGTEVPGIPHLDLLEAHFADLVPEFELDAGLKRSAYSGLERAEMFVADVVAGSPADVAGLRPGDLIVALDDQPVSHWMIFDQRLQADPGRTWTITYERTGADGKVETHTAQVTQVRRKQLDAYGHTVERLVFGAHNDAQRSPGKMVPIEGRFSYAVSKAVHRTGETIGMMVSGFLSIIGGDSPSESLGGPVMMYKVATVSGSQGWETFLLMMALISINLG
;
A
#
# COMPACT_ATOMS: atom_id res chain seq x y z
N MET A 1 20.60 -18.14 7.06
CA MET A 1 19.63 -18.32 8.15
C MET A 1 19.97 -19.60 8.86
N ASP A 2 20.11 -19.55 10.19
CA ASP A 2 20.35 -20.76 10.97
C ASP A 2 19.04 -21.58 11.10
N LEU A 3 19.15 -22.89 11.30
CA LEU A 3 18.00 -23.81 11.31
C LEU A 3 17.00 -23.48 12.43
N ILE A 4 17.49 -22.97 13.56
CA ILE A 4 16.66 -22.56 14.69
C ILE A 4 15.79 -21.37 14.32
N ASP A 5 16.37 -20.35 13.66
CA ASP A 5 15.61 -19.22 13.14
C ASP A 5 14.56 -19.68 12.14
N LEU A 6 14.94 -20.61 11.24
CA LEU A 6 14.04 -21.23 10.26
C LEU A 6 12.84 -21.93 10.91
N VAL A 7 13.00 -22.55 12.07
CA VAL A 7 11.91 -23.30 12.72
C VAL A 7 11.04 -22.37 13.56
N VAL A 8 11.66 -21.54 14.40
CA VAL A 8 10.96 -20.74 15.40
C VAL A 8 10.20 -19.56 14.78
N ASN A 9 10.83 -18.82 13.87
CA ASN A 9 10.24 -17.59 13.34
C ASN A 9 9.29 -17.82 12.16
N TYR A 10 9.23 -19.05 11.65
CA TYR A 10 8.69 -19.33 10.33
C TYR A 10 7.79 -20.58 10.33
N ALA A 11 8.33 -21.76 10.67
CA ALA A 11 7.52 -22.99 10.68
C ALA A 11 6.43 -22.96 11.76
N VAL A 12 6.77 -22.52 12.99
CA VAL A 12 5.81 -22.48 14.09
C VAL A 12 4.63 -21.52 13.82
N PRO A 13 4.83 -20.23 13.45
CA PRO A 13 3.74 -19.32 13.13
C PRO A 13 2.86 -19.83 11.98
N PHE A 14 3.46 -20.40 10.93
CA PHE A 14 2.71 -20.98 9.81
C PHE A 14 1.81 -22.15 10.26
N LEU A 15 2.35 -23.07 11.07
CA LEU A 15 1.57 -24.18 11.60
C LEU A 15 0.43 -23.70 12.51
N ILE A 16 0.64 -22.65 13.29
CA ILE A 16 -0.42 -22.03 14.11
C ILE A 16 -1.51 -21.45 13.21
N ILE A 17 -1.16 -20.67 12.19
CA ILE A 17 -2.12 -20.09 11.24
C ILE A 17 -2.96 -21.19 10.60
N LEU A 18 -2.29 -22.20 10.03
CA LEU A 18 -2.96 -23.28 9.33
C LEU A 18 -3.86 -24.09 10.27
N SER A 19 -3.40 -24.37 11.49
CA SER A 19 -4.18 -25.08 12.50
C SER A 19 -5.45 -24.32 12.86
N VAL A 20 -5.37 -23.00 13.06
CA VAL A 20 -6.53 -22.16 13.40
C VAL A 20 -7.51 -22.08 12.23
N VAL A 21 -7.03 -21.79 11.02
CA VAL A 21 -7.89 -21.65 9.84
C VAL A 21 -8.60 -22.96 9.52
N VAL A 22 -7.86 -24.07 9.49
CA VAL A 22 -8.47 -25.38 9.19
C VAL A 22 -9.42 -25.80 10.31
N PHE A 23 -9.06 -25.59 11.58
CA PHE A 23 -9.97 -25.87 12.68
C PHE A 23 -11.30 -25.15 12.53
N VAL A 24 -11.29 -23.86 12.18
CA VAL A 24 -12.53 -23.08 12.02
C VAL A 24 -13.33 -23.55 10.80
N HIS A 25 -12.65 -23.89 9.69
CA HIS A 25 -13.27 -24.51 8.52
C HIS A 25 -13.98 -25.82 8.88
N GLU A 26 -13.28 -26.76 9.50
CA GLU A 26 -13.84 -28.04 9.93
C GLU A 26 -14.96 -27.84 10.96
N TYR A 27 -14.80 -26.88 11.87
CA TYR A 27 -15.84 -26.55 12.86
C TYR A 27 -17.13 -26.06 12.20
N GLY A 28 -17.04 -25.33 11.08
CA GLY A 28 -18.20 -24.93 10.28
C GLY A 28 -19.03 -26.15 9.83
N HIS A 29 -18.37 -27.13 9.20
CA HIS A 29 -19.01 -28.39 8.80
C HIS A 29 -19.63 -29.12 9.99
N TYR A 30 -18.86 -29.32 11.06
CA TYR A 30 -19.31 -29.97 12.29
C TYR A 30 -20.58 -29.30 12.86
N TRP A 31 -20.54 -27.98 13.02
CA TRP A 31 -21.60 -27.25 13.68
C TRP A 31 -22.92 -27.31 12.91
N VAL A 32 -22.87 -27.16 11.57
CA VAL A 32 -24.06 -27.27 10.72
C VAL A 32 -24.54 -28.72 10.59
N ALA A 33 -23.63 -29.70 10.53
CA ALA A 33 -23.98 -31.13 10.51
C ALA A 33 -24.77 -31.51 11.76
N ARG A 34 -24.26 -31.16 12.95
CA ARG A 34 -24.93 -31.43 14.23
C ARG A 34 -26.29 -30.75 14.32
N ARG A 35 -26.43 -29.50 13.86
CA ARG A 35 -27.73 -28.80 13.84
C ARG A 35 -28.75 -29.41 12.88
N ASN A 36 -28.30 -30.06 11.81
CA ASN A 36 -29.16 -30.82 10.90
C ASN A 36 -29.41 -32.27 11.36
N GLY A 37 -28.99 -32.62 12.57
CA GLY A 37 -29.14 -33.97 13.14
C GLY A 37 -28.32 -35.01 12.39
N VAL A 38 -27.17 -34.63 11.81
CA VAL A 38 -26.19 -35.57 11.28
C VAL A 38 -25.24 -35.95 12.41
N ARG A 39 -25.01 -37.25 12.60
CA ARG A 39 -24.03 -37.73 13.56
C ARG A 39 -22.63 -37.53 13.00
N VAL A 40 -21.78 -36.86 13.77
CA VAL A 40 -20.35 -36.73 13.48
C VAL A 40 -19.59 -37.76 14.30
N GLU A 41 -18.85 -38.63 13.64
CA GLU A 41 -18.08 -39.71 14.27
C GLU A 41 -16.72 -39.21 14.75
N VAL A 42 -16.04 -38.41 13.92
CA VAL A 42 -14.68 -37.93 14.20
C VAL A 42 -14.56 -36.46 13.84
N PHE A 43 -13.95 -35.69 14.73
CA PHE A 43 -13.42 -34.36 14.46
C PHE A 43 -11.91 -34.43 14.66
N SER A 44 -11.12 -34.30 13.59
CA SER A 44 -9.67 -34.40 13.67
C SER A 44 -9.01 -33.07 13.37
N ILE A 45 -8.11 -32.65 14.27
CA ILE A 45 -7.13 -31.60 14.01
C ILE A 45 -5.82 -32.31 13.64
N GLY A 46 -5.39 -32.08 12.42
CA GLY A 46 -4.25 -32.76 11.81
C GLY A 46 -4.57 -34.14 11.23
N PHE A 47 -3.56 -34.75 10.63
CA PHE A 47 -3.59 -36.06 9.99
C PHE A 47 -2.60 -37.05 10.63
N GLY A 48 -2.80 -38.34 10.31
CA GLY A 48 -1.89 -39.42 10.70
C GLY A 48 -2.21 -40.02 12.07
N ARG A 49 -1.16 -40.44 12.79
CA ARG A 49 -1.32 -41.11 14.09
C ARG A 49 -1.90 -40.14 15.12
N GLU A 50 -2.97 -40.56 15.79
CA GLU A 50 -3.57 -39.84 16.92
C GLU A 50 -2.55 -39.76 18.06
N LEU A 51 -2.25 -38.55 18.52
CA LEU A 51 -1.40 -38.30 19.69
C LEU A 51 -2.23 -38.39 20.96
N PHE A 52 -3.36 -37.69 20.97
CA PHE A 52 -4.33 -37.72 22.05
C PHE A 52 -5.71 -37.36 21.50
N GLY A 53 -6.76 -37.71 22.25
CA GLY A 53 -8.13 -37.42 21.87
C GLY A 53 -9.13 -37.81 22.95
N PHE A 54 -10.34 -37.28 22.85
CA PHE A 54 -11.43 -37.52 23.78
C PHE A 54 -12.76 -37.63 23.04
N ASN A 55 -13.75 -38.23 23.69
CA ASN A 55 -15.12 -38.29 23.17
C ASN A 55 -15.94 -37.19 23.83
N ASP A 56 -16.68 -36.41 23.05
CA ASP A 56 -17.60 -35.43 23.60
C ASP A 56 -18.93 -36.06 24.04
N SER A 57 -19.81 -35.27 24.66
CA SER A 57 -21.14 -35.68 25.10
C SER A 57 -22.06 -36.14 23.95
N HIS A 58 -21.68 -35.83 22.71
CA HIS A 58 -22.42 -36.13 21.50
C HIS A 58 -21.91 -37.37 20.78
N GLY A 59 -20.92 -38.06 21.36
CA GLY A 59 -20.32 -39.28 20.82
C GLY A 59 -19.31 -39.04 19.71
N THR A 60 -18.87 -37.79 19.47
CA THR A 60 -17.84 -37.46 18.49
C THR A 60 -16.45 -37.64 19.08
N ARG A 61 -15.56 -38.35 18.38
CA ARG A 61 -14.15 -38.50 18.74
C ARG A 61 -13.37 -37.27 18.28
N TRP A 62 -12.93 -36.45 19.22
CA TRP A 62 -12.01 -35.34 18.99
C TRP A 62 -10.58 -35.87 18.99
N LYS A 63 -9.87 -35.77 17.85
CA LYS A 63 -8.51 -36.26 17.66
C LYS A 63 -7.53 -35.11 17.44
N PHE A 64 -6.37 -35.19 18.07
CA PHE A 64 -5.22 -34.36 17.80
C PHE A 64 -4.12 -35.25 17.23
N SER A 65 -3.81 -35.08 15.96
CA SER A 65 -2.94 -35.99 15.21
C SER A 65 -1.54 -35.40 15.02
N LEU A 66 -0.55 -36.27 14.76
CA LEU A 66 0.86 -35.90 14.69
C LEU A 66 1.18 -34.82 13.66
N ILE A 67 0.47 -34.80 12.52
CA ILE A 67 0.74 -33.86 11.43
C ILE A 67 -0.30 -32.73 11.48
N PRO A 68 0.05 -31.51 11.95
CA PRO A 68 -0.91 -30.39 12.09
C PRO A 68 -1.27 -29.70 10.76
N LEU A 69 -0.96 -30.31 9.61
CA LEU A 69 -1.18 -29.75 8.27
C LEU A 69 -2.60 -30.06 7.75
N GLY A 70 -3.63 -29.71 8.52
CA GLY A 70 -5.03 -29.84 8.11
C GLY A 70 -5.94 -30.43 9.18
N GLY A 71 -7.04 -31.05 8.76
CA GLY A 71 -8.06 -31.62 9.63
C GLY A 71 -9.16 -32.26 8.79
N TYR A 72 -10.10 -32.94 9.43
CA TYR A 72 -11.30 -33.44 8.77
C TYR A 72 -12.44 -33.69 9.76
N VAL A 73 -13.67 -33.54 9.28
CA VAL A 73 -14.89 -33.97 9.96
C VAL A 73 -15.47 -35.21 9.27
N LYS A 74 -15.47 -36.35 9.96
CA LYS A 74 -16.11 -37.58 9.46
C LYS A 74 -17.55 -37.65 9.93
N MET A 75 -18.48 -37.62 8.99
CA MET A 75 -19.91 -37.75 9.24
C MET A 75 -20.38 -39.19 9.01
N LEU A 76 -21.43 -39.59 9.73
CA LEU A 76 -22.01 -40.92 9.58
C LEU A 76 -22.53 -41.12 8.15
N GLY A 77 -22.12 -42.21 7.50
CA GLY A 77 -22.49 -42.54 6.13
C GLY A 77 -21.81 -41.69 5.05
N ASP A 78 -20.87 -40.81 5.42
CA ASP A 78 -19.98 -40.14 4.46
C ASP A 78 -18.94 -41.14 3.91
N ALA A 79 -18.58 -41.01 2.64
CA ALA A 79 -17.62 -41.91 2.03
C ALA A 79 -16.21 -41.56 2.55
N ASP A 80 -15.51 -42.53 3.15
CA ASP A 80 -14.11 -42.34 3.54
C ASP A 80 -13.27 -41.96 2.31
N ALA A 81 -12.31 -41.05 2.47
CA ALA A 81 -11.30 -40.75 1.44
C ALA A 81 -10.47 -41.98 1.02
N THR A 82 -10.53 -43.07 1.80
CA THR A 82 -9.89 -44.36 1.55
C THR A 82 -10.86 -45.48 1.13
N SER A 83 -12.16 -45.19 0.98
CA SER A 83 -13.16 -46.22 0.62
C SER A 83 -14.14 -45.68 -0.41
N ALA A 84 -14.02 -46.19 -1.64
CA ALA A 84 -14.79 -45.73 -2.80
C ALA A 84 -16.30 -46.03 -2.76
N LEU A 85 -16.80 -46.69 -1.70
CA LEU A 85 -18.21 -47.01 -1.51
C LEU A 85 -18.61 -46.76 -0.06
N PRO A 86 -19.69 -46.00 0.21
CA PRO A 86 -20.29 -45.91 1.54
C PRO A 86 -20.64 -47.31 2.04
N ASP A 87 -20.45 -47.57 3.34
CA ASP A 87 -20.99 -48.79 3.94
C ASP A 87 -22.53 -48.77 3.81
N ALA A 88 -23.06 -49.62 2.93
CA ALA A 88 -24.47 -49.62 2.55
C ALA A 88 -25.41 -49.83 3.76
N SER A 89 -24.90 -50.37 4.87
CA SER A 89 -25.63 -50.60 6.12
C SER A 89 -25.87 -49.32 6.95
N THR A 90 -25.04 -48.29 6.80
CA THR A 90 -25.12 -47.03 7.56
C THR A 90 -25.51 -45.82 6.70
N ALA A 91 -25.38 -45.94 5.38
CA ALA A 91 -25.64 -44.86 4.41
C ALA A 91 -27.04 -44.24 4.51
N TRP A 92 -28.05 -44.99 4.96
CA TRP A 92 -29.46 -44.55 5.00
C TRP A 92 -30.07 -44.44 6.40
N GLN A 93 -29.24 -44.40 7.45
CA GLN A 93 -29.73 -44.11 8.79
C GLN A 93 -30.23 -42.66 8.86
N GLU A 94 -31.25 -42.37 9.67
CA GLU A 94 -31.80 -41.00 9.76
C GLU A 94 -30.76 -39.95 10.16
N GLU A 95 -29.74 -40.36 10.92
CA GLU A 95 -28.62 -39.52 11.34
C GLU A 95 -27.46 -39.47 10.33
N SER A 96 -27.56 -40.15 9.19
CA SER A 96 -26.52 -40.18 8.16
C SER A 96 -26.54 -38.91 7.30
N PHE A 97 -25.38 -38.52 6.78
CA PHE A 97 -25.25 -37.40 5.86
C PHE A 97 -26.03 -37.65 4.54
N PRO A 98 -25.94 -38.82 3.88
CA PRO A 98 -26.67 -39.06 2.63
C PRO A 98 -28.20 -39.04 2.78
N ALA A 99 -28.73 -39.40 3.96
CA ALA A 99 -30.17 -39.41 4.24
C ALA A 99 -30.80 -38.01 4.36
N LYS A 100 -30.00 -36.93 4.52
CA LYS A 100 -30.52 -35.57 4.63
C LYS A 100 -30.98 -35.00 3.29
N ARG A 101 -31.88 -34.01 3.36
CA ARG A 101 -32.37 -33.29 2.16
C ARG A 101 -31.21 -32.59 1.45
N VAL A 102 -31.33 -32.42 0.13
CA VAL A 102 -30.28 -31.79 -0.70
C VAL A 102 -29.82 -30.44 -0.13
N TRP A 103 -30.75 -29.56 0.28
CA TRP A 103 -30.39 -28.27 0.85
C TRP A 103 -29.65 -28.37 2.19
N GLN A 104 -29.93 -29.39 3.01
CA GLN A 104 -29.22 -29.61 4.27
C GLN A 104 -27.80 -30.08 4.01
N ARG A 105 -27.63 -31.01 3.06
CA ARG A 105 -26.30 -31.46 2.62
C ARG A 105 -25.49 -30.31 2.03
N MET A 106 -26.11 -29.48 1.18
CA MET A 106 -25.48 -28.27 0.66
C MET A 106 -25.10 -27.31 1.79
N ALA A 107 -26.00 -27.03 2.73
CA ALA A 107 -25.71 -26.14 3.86
C ALA A 107 -24.52 -26.64 4.70
N ILE A 108 -24.41 -27.95 4.94
CA ILE A 108 -23.29 -28.56 5.64
C ILE A 108 -21.99 -28.39 4.85
N VAL A 109 -21.98 -28.65 3.54
CA VAL A 109 -20.80 -28.51 2.67
C VAL A 109 -20.37 -27.05 2.54
N PHE A 110 -21.31 -26.09 2.48
CA PHE A 110 -20.97 -24.67 2.42
C PHE A 110 -20.55 -24.08 3.77
N ALA A 111 -20.83 -24.77 4.89
CA ALA A 111 -20.59 -24.25 6.23
C ALA A 111 -19.11 -24.02 6.54
N GLY A 112 -18.23 -24.91 6.08
CA GLY A 112 -16.78 -24.75 6.30
C GLY A 112 -16.22 -23.51 5.60
N PRO A 113 -16.43 -23.38 4.27
CA PRO A 113 -16.14 -22.15 3.54
C PRO A 113 -16.70 -20.87 4.16
N ALA A 114 -17.98 -20.88 4.51
CA ALA A 114 -18.62 -19.72 5.11
C ALA A 114 -18.03 -19.35 6.49
N ALA A 115 -17.63 -20.35 7.29
CA ALA A 115 -16.96 -20.13 8.58
C ALA A 115 -15.59 -19.44 8.39
N ASN A 116 -14.87 -19.75 7.32
CA ASN A 116 -13.62 -19.08 6.99
C ASN A 116 -13.81 -17.63 6.55
N PHE A 117 -14.81 -17.33 5.72
CA PHE A 117 -15.11 -15.92 5.41
C PHE A 117 -15.49 -15.13 6.66
N LEU A 118 -16.24 -15.75 7.58
CA LEU A 118 -16.55 -15.13 8.88
C LEU A 118 -15.28 -14.93 9.73
N LEU A 119 -14.39 -15.91 9.78
CA LEU A 119 -13.11 -15.79 10.47
C LEU A 119 -12.28 -14.62 9.92
N ALA A 120 -12.21 -14.47 8.60
CA ALA A 120 -11.51 -13.35 7.98
C ALA A 120 -12.11 -11.99 8.37
N VAL A 121 -13.45 -11.87 8.44
CA VAL A 121 -14.12 -10.66 8.96
C VAL A 121 -13.74 -10.41 10.41
N VAL A 122 -13.69 -11.43 11.27
CA VAL A 122 -13.29 -11.27 12.68
C VAL A 122 -11.82 -10.83 12.78
N ILE A 123 -10.93 -11.41 11.99
CA ILE A 123 -9.50 -11.06 11.99
C ILE A 123 -9.30 -9.62 11.53
N TYR A 124 -9.92 -9.21 10.42
CA TYR A 124 -9.85 -7.83 9.97
C TYR A 124 -10.49 -6.87 10.98
N PHE A 125 -11.56 -7.29 11.67
CA PHE A 125 -12.17 -6.48 12.74
C PHE A 125 -11.16 -6.23 13.86
N VAL A 126 -10.46 -7.25 14.34
CA VAL A 126 -9.43 -7.10 15.37
C VAL A 126 -8.30 -6.18 14.89
N PHE A 127 -7.86 -6.36 13.65
CA PHE A 127 -6.85 -5.50 13.02
C PHE A 127 -7.28 -4.02 12.98
N PHE A 128 -8.48 -3.73 12.47
CA PHE A 128 -8.98 -2.35 12.40
C PHE A 128 -9.41 -1.78 13.75
N ALA A 129 -9.81 -2.61 14.71
CA ALA A 129 -10.11 -2.17 16.08
C ALA A 129 -8.85 -1.65 16.81
N GLY A 130 -7.67 -2.18 16.45
CA GLY A 130 -6.38 -1.69 16.93
C GLY A 130 -6.06 -0.25 16.48
N HIS A 131 -6.66 0.22 15.39
CA HIS A 131 -6.44 1.57 14.90
C HIS A 131 -7.15 2.60 15.80
N THR A 132 -6.42 3.65 16.18
CA THR A 132 -6.91 4.75 17.02
C THR A 132 -7.13 6.03 16.21
N GLU A 133 -6.32 6.23 15.17
CA GLU A 133 -6.29 7.46 14.38
C GLU A 133 -6.22 7.15 12.88
N LEU A 134 -6.72 8.08 12.07
CA LEU A 134 -6.60 8.06 10.63
C LEU A 134 -6.08 9.42 10.13
N PRO A 135 -5.48 9.46 8.93
CA PRO A 135 -5.16 10.72 8.29
C PRO A 135 -6.43 11.56 8.12
N ALA A 136 -6.37 12.79 8.58
CA ALA A 136 -7.44 13.77 8.45
C ALA A 136 -7.59 14.20 6.99
N ALA A 137 -8.77 14.71 6.64
CA ALA A 137 -9.04 15.33 5.35
C ALA A 137 -8.40 16.72 5.22
N VAL A 138 -7.10 16.82 5.49
CA VAL A 138 -6.30 18.04 5.37
C VAL A 138 -5.44 17.95 4.12
N VAL A 139 -5.47 19.00 3.31
CA VAL A 139 -4.62 19.14 2.12
C VAL A 139 -3.17 19.28 2.57
N GLY A 140 -2.32 18.36 2.14
CA GLY A 140 -0.88 18.42 2.32
C GLY A 140 -0.27 19.47 1.41
N ASP A 141 -0.11 19.12 0.13
CA ASP A 141 0.28 20.03 -0.93
C ASP A 141 -0.74 20.06 -2.06
N VAL A 142 -0.69 21.14 -2.83
CA VAL A 142 -1.47 21.35 -4.04
C VAL A 142 -0.51 21.39 -5.21
N LEU A 143 -0.69 20.47 -6.16
CA LEU A 143 0.18 20.36 -7.32
C LEU A 143 -0.08 21.51 -8.29
N GLU A 144 0.97 22.00 -8.93
CA GLU A 144 0.88 23.04 -9.98
C GLU A 144 0.00 22.58 -11.14
N ASP A 145 -0.67 23.53 -11.81
CA ASP A 145 -1.59 23.31 -12.94
C ASP A 145 -2.75 22.32 -12.70
N SER A 146 -2.99 21.95 -11.44
CA SER A 146 -4.05 21.02 -11.07
C SER A 146 -5.44 21.68 -10.98
N PRO A 147 -6.53 20.89 -11.01
CA PRO A 147 -7.86 21.40 -10.69
C PRO A 147 -7.95 22.09 -9.32
N ALA A 148 -7.27 21.55 -8.31
CA ALA A 148 -7.23 22.13 -6.97
C ALA A 148 -6.51 23.50 -6.95
N ALA A 149 -5.36 23.62 -7.65
CA ALA A 149 -4.66 24.89 -7.79
C ALA A 149 -5.53 25.94 -8.49
N ARG A 150 -6.20 25.59 -9.58
CA ARG A 150 -7.13 26.50 -10.30
C ARG A 150 -8.33 26.92 -9.46
N ALA A 151 -8.79 26.06 -8.56
CA ALA A 151 -9.83 26.40 -7.60
C ALA A 151 -9.33 27.22 -6.40
N GLY A 152 -8.00 27.37 -6.23
CA GLY A 152 -7.38 28.12 -5.14
C GLY A 152 -7.41 27.39 -3.80
N LEU A 153 -7.33 26.05 -3.82
CA LEU A 153 -7.00 25.27 -2.63
C LEU A 153 -5.55 25.56 -2.25
N GLU A 154 -5.25 25.52 -0.95
CA GLU A 154 -3.91 25.74 -0.42
C GLU A 154 -3.52 24.62 0.57
N PRO A 155 -2.21 24.36 0.73
CA PRO A 155 -1.70 23.55 1.83
C PRO A 155 -2.31 23.95 3.18
N GLY A 156 -2.76 22.96 3.95
CA GLY A 156 -3.40 23.16 5.25
C GLY A 156 -4.91 23.35 5.22
N ASP A 157 -5.54 23.49 4.05
CA ASP A 157 -7.00 23.48 3.93
C ASP A 157 -7.59 22.18 4.49
N THR A 158 -8.60 22.30 5.35
CA THR A 158 -9.34 21.13 5.86
C THR A 158 -10.62 20.98 5.06
N VAL A 159 -10.80 19.84 4.38
CA VAL A 159 -12.04 19.51 3.66
C VAL A 159 -13.07 18.98 4.66
N LEU A 160 -14.14 19.74 4.87
CA LEU A 160 -15.21 19.42 5.79
C LEU A 160 -16.36 18.64 5.14
N ALA A 161 -16.57 18.82 3.82
CA ALA A 161 -17.60 18.12 3.08
C ALA A 161 -17.33 18.10 1.56
N ILE A 162 -17.88 17.08 0.89
CA ILE A 162 -17.97 16.95 -0.57
C ILE A 162 -19.44 16.75 -0.92
N ASP A 163 -20.01 17.62 -1.77
CA ASP A 163 -21.40 17.56 -2.22
C ASP A 163 -22.40 17.40 -1.05
N GLY A 164 -22.18 18.18 0.01
CA GLY A 164 -23.00 18.16 1.23
C GLY A 164 -22.76 16.96 2.17
N LYS A 165 -21.95 15.97 1.78
CA LYS A 165 -21.57 14.84 2.65
C LYS A 165 -20.36 15.22 3.49
N GLY A 166 -20.49 15.11 4.81
CA GLY A 166 -19.40 15.37 5.75
C GLY A 166 -18.20 14.47 5.46
N VAL A 167 -17.01 15.04 5.54
CA VAL A 167 -15.74 14.35 5.33
C VAL A 167 -14.83 14.67 6.50
N ARG A 168 -14.25 13.63 7.11
CA ARG A 168 -13.33 13.77 8.23
C ARG A 168 -11.97 13.16 7.93
N TYR A 169 -11.95 12.05 7.21
CA TYR A 169 -10.73 11.30 6.92
C TYR A 169 -10.30 11.46 5.47
N TRP A 170 -8.99 11.39 5.24
CA TRP A 170 -8.41 11.49 3.90
C TRP A 170 -8.99 10.45 2.93
N GLU A 171 -9.24 9.23 3.40
CA GLU A 171 -9.77 8.16 2.56
C GLU A 171 -11.19 8.46 2.04
N GLU A 172 -12.01 9.14 2.85
CA GLU A 172 -13.35 9.59 2.44
C GLU A 172 -13.25 10.69 1.38
N LEU A 173 -12.30 11.62 1.57
CA LEU A 173 -11.99 12.68 0.61
C LEU A 173 -11.53 12.09 -0.73
N GLU A 174 -10.51 11.24 -0.68
CA GLU A 174 -9.92 10.59 -1.85
C GLU A 174 -10.95 9.74 -2.59
N GLY A 175 -11.71 8.90 -1.88
CA GLY A 175 -12.77 8.08 -2.47
C GLY A 175 -13.92 8.90 -3.06
N GLY A 176 -14.23 10.07 -2.49
CA GLY A 176 -15.19 11.03 -3.07
C GLY A 176 -14.70 11.59 -4.41
N ILE A 177 -13.45 12.03 -4.46
CA ILE A 177 -12.82 12.59 -5.67
C ILE A 177 -12.67 11.53 -6.77
N GLN A 178 -12.16 10.34 -6.43
CA GLN A 178 -11.91 9.26 -7.39
C GLN A 178 -13.19 8.81 -8.13
N ARG A 179 -14.35 8.87 -7.47
CA ARG A 179 -15.65 8.47 -8.07
C ARG A 179 -16.31 9.55 -8.92
N ALA A 180 -15.71 10.73 -9.04
CA ALA A 180 -16.27 11.88 -9.77
C ALA A 180 -15.39 12.37 -10.93
N PRO A 181 -14.84 11.50 -11.81
CA PRO A 181 -14.06 11.96 -12.96
C PRO A 181 -14.93 12.85 -13.88
N GLY A 182 -14.45 14.06 -14.17
CA GLY A 182 -15.13 15.05 -15.02
C GLY A 182 -16.39 15.68 -14.43
N LYS A 183 -16.76 15.36 -13.18
CA LYS A 183 -17.94 15.92 -12.51
C LYS A 183 -17.52 16.98 -11.53
N GLU A 184 -18.15 18.15 -11.58
CA GLU A 184 -17.90 19.21 -10.60
C GLU A 184 -18.26 18.74 -9.19
N LEU A 185 -17.32 18.93 -8.26
CA LEU A 185 -17.46 18.67 -6.85
C LEU A 185 -17.59 19.99 -6.09
N HIS A 186 -18.56 20.06 -5.20
CA HIS A 186 -18.72 21.15 -4.25
C HIS A 186 -17.98 20.81 -2.95
N LEU A 187 -16.89 21.52 -2.68
CA LEU A 187 -16.05 21.35 -1.50
C LEU A 187 -16.37 22.43 -0.48
N ARG A 188 -16.69 22.03 0.75
CA ARG A 188 -16.71 22.92 1.91
C ARG A 188 -15.39 22.79 2.66
N LEU A 189 -14.67 23.89 2.77
CA LEU A 189 -13.30 23.95 3.25
C LEU A 189 -13.20 24.83 4.50
N GLU A 190 -12.19 24.59 5.32
CA GLU A 190 -11.78 25.46 6.42
C GLU A 190 -10.31 25.84 6.29
N ARG A 191 -10.03 27.15 6.37
CA ARG A 191 -8.67 27.72 6.41
C ARG A 191 -8.59 28.74 7.54
N ALA A 192 -7.66 28.55 8.46
CA ALA A 192 -7.45 29.43 9.62
C ALA A 192 -8.76 29.77 10.38
N GLY A 193 -9.63 28.77 10.59
CA GLY A 193 -10.90 28.91 11.30
C GLY A 193 -12.05 29.52 10.49
N LYS A 194 -11.83 29.89 9.23
CA LYS A 194 -12.87 30.41 8.34
C LYS A 194 -13.35 29.32 7.40
N VAL A 195 -14.67 29.12 7.34
CA VAL A 195 -15.30 28.18 6.42
C VAL A 195 -15.67 28.88 5.12
N PHE A 196 -15.35 28.25 3.99
CA PHE A 196 -15.67 28.73 2.66
C PHE A 196 -15.94 27.55 1.71
N GLU A 197 -16.38 27.85 0.50
CA GLU A 197 -16.77 26.85 -0.49
C GLU A 197 -15.97 27.02 -1.78
N LYS A 198 -15.66 25.90 -2.43
CA LYS A 198 -14.98 25.84 -3.71
C LYS A 198 -15.62 24.79 -4.60
N TYR A 199 -15.51 25.00 -5.91
CA TYR A 199 -15.94 24.05 -6.92
C TYR A 199 -14.71 23.56 -7.66
N VAL A 200 -14.60 22.24 -7.81
CA VAL A 200 -13.44 21.60 -8.44
C VAL A 200 -13.92 20.51 -9.38
N VAL A 201 -13.42 20.50 -10.61
CA VAL A 201 -13.72 19.44 -11.59
C VAL A 201 -12.52 18.48 -11.65
N PRO A 202 -12.62 17.24 -11.13
CA PRO A 202 -11.54 16.27 -11.22
C PRO A 202 -11.25 15.89 -12.67
N ILE A 203 -9.98 15.82 -13.01
CA ILE A 203 -9.54 15.28 -14.30
C ILE A 203 -9.72 13.76 -14.27
N ALA A 204 -10.25 13.21 -15.35
CA ALA A 204 -10.38 11.77 -15.53
C ALA A 204 -9.02 11.17 -15.92
N GLU A 205 -8.53 10.25 -15.11
CA GLU A 205 -7.30 9.50 -15.38
C GLU A 205 -7.62 8.02 -15.50
N VAL A 206 -7.07 7.36 -16.52
CA VAL A 206 -7.22 5.91 -16.69
C VAL A 206 -6.15 5.22 -15.86
N VAL A 207 -6.58 4.51 -14.82
CA VAL A 207 -5.70 3.74 -13.96
C VAL A 207 -5.83 2.27 -14.33
N HIS A 208 -4.71 1.66 -14.72
CA HIS A 208 -4.61 0.22 -14.89
C HIS A 208 -4.47 -0.45 -13.53
N LYS A 209 -5.47 -1.25 -13.14
CA LYS A 209 -5.45 -2.00 -11.89
C LYS A 209 -4.59 -3.26 -12.02
N ARG A 210 -4.18 -3.79 -10.88
CA ARG A 210 -3.37 -5.03 -10.79
C ARG A 210 -4.06 -6.26 -11.38
N ASP A 211 -5.38 -6.24 -11.47
CA ASP A 211 -6.20 -7.31 -12.07
C ASP A 211 -6.29 -7.23 -13.60
N GLY A 212 -5.58 -6.28 -14.24
CA GLY A 212 -5.60 -6.04 -15.69
C GLY A 212 -6.75 -5.15 -16.16
N THR A 213 -7.70 -4.80 -15.29
CA THR A 213 -8.80 -3.90 -15.64
C THR A 213 -8.36 -2.44 -15.63
N SER A 214 -8.95 -1.62 -16.50
CA SER A 214 -8.74 -0.18 -16.51
C SER A 214 -9.95 0.51 -15.87
N ALA A 215 -9.71 1.45 -14.95
CA ALA A 215 -10.76 2.25 -14.35
C ALA A 215 -10.46 3.74 -14.51
N SER A 216 -11.47 4.52 -14.90
CA SER A 216 -11.36 5.98 -14.86
C SER A 216 -11.56 6.46 -13.43
N GLN A 217 -10.58 7.19 -12.89
CA GLN A 217 -10.63 7.80 -11.57
C GLN A 217 -10.46 9.32 -11.68
N GLY A 218 -11.21 10.07 -10.86
CA GLY A 218 -11.04 11.51 -10.75
C GLY A 218 -9.79 11.87 -9.93
N ARG A 219 -9.06 12.91 -10.36
CA ARG A 219 -8.01 13.56 -9.55
C ARG A 219 -8.10 15.06 -9.58
N ILE A 220 -7.77 15.69 -8.47
CA ILE A 220 -7.71 17.16 -8.36
C ILE A 220 -6.30 17.70 -8.08
N GLY A 221 -5.30 16.84 -7.93
CA GLY A 221 -3.90 17.25 -7.69
C GLY A 221 -3.64 17.78 -6.29
N ILE A 222 -4.05 17.04 -5.27
CA ILE A 222 -3.70 17.29 -3.86
C ILE A 222 -3.01 16.06 -3.26
N THR A 223 -2.18 16.27 -2.25
CA THR A 223 -1.53 15.19 -1.48
C THR A 223 -2.07 15.11 -0.06
N ARG A 224 -1.97 13.93 0.56
CA ARG A 224 -2.39 13.69 1.96
C ARG A 224 -1.52 14.42 2.97
N ALA A 225 -0.23 14.45 2.69
CA ALA A 225 0.76 15.00 3.57
C ALA A 225 1.65 15.94 2.77
N PRO A 226 2.09 17.05 3.38
CA PRO A 226 3.04 17.93 2.73
C PRO A 226 4.35 17.17 2.48
N PHE A 227 5.02 17.52 1.38
CA PHE A 227 6.41 17.17 1.14
C PHE A 227 7.26 17.85 2.19
N ALA A 228 8.14 17.07 2.82
CA ALA A 228 9.12 17.62 3.75
C ALA A 228 9.92 18.74 3.05
N PRO A 229 10.27 19.82 3.75
CA PRO A 229 11.11 20.91 3.22
C PRO A 229 12.59 20.48 3.10
N LEU A 230 12.80 19.30 2.53
CA LEU A 230 14.10 18.73 2.21
C LEU A 230 14.58 19.34 0.89
N ILE A 231 15.82 19.79 0.87
CA ILE A 231 16.39 20.48 -0.30
C ILE A 231 17.42 19.63 -1.02
N GLY A 232 17.59 19.92 -2.30
CA GLY A 232 18.75 19.57 -3.10
C GLY A 232 19.57 20.80 -3.45
N VAL A 233 20.88 20.63 -3.58
CA VAL A 233 21.81 21.65 -4.08
C VAL A 233 22.65 20.98 -5.16
N LEU A 234 22.33 21.27 -6.42
CA LEU A 234 22.98 20.66 -7.58
C LEU A 234 24.14 21.51 -8.13
N ASP A 235 23.92 22.83 -8.23
CA ASP A 235 24.97 23.78 -8.59
C ASP A 235 25.85 24.07 -7.37
N LEU A 236 27.09 23.60 -7.37
CA LEU A 236 28.05 23.82 -6.29
C LEU A 236 28.58 25.26 -6.25
N GLN A 237 28.26 26.08 -7.25
CA GLN A 237 28.61 27.49 -7.31
C GLN A 237 27.43 28.39 -6.91
N SER A 238 26.25 27.81 -6.67
CA SER A 238 25.04 28.55 -6.33
C SER A 238 25.13 29.31 -4.99
N PRO A 239 24.24 30.31 -4.77
CA PRO A 239 24.11 30.96 -3.48
C PRO A 239 23.93 29.99 -2.30
N ALA A 240 23.13 28.93 -2.46
CA ALA A 240 22.90 27.92 -1.43
C ALA A 240 24.18 27.14 -1.11
N ALA A 241 24.90 26.66 -2.13
CA ALA A 241 26.16 25.96 -1.93
C ALA A 241 27.21 26.84 -1.23
N ARG A 242 27.33 28.12 -1.65
CA ARG A 242 28.25 29.09 -1.00
C ARG A 242 27.85 29.45 0.42
N ALA A 243 26.56 29.37 0.74
CA ALA A 243 26.05 29.51 2.10
C ALA A 243 26.23 28.23 2.95
N GLY A 244 26.87 27.19 2.40
CA GLY A 244 27.19 25.94 3.08
C GLY A 244 26.06 24.91 3.10
N MET A 245 24.95 25.17 2.40
CA MET A 245 23.83 24.25 2.27
C MET A 245 24.16 23.09 1.32
N GLN A 246 23.56 21.93 1.56
CA GLN A 246 23.83 20.68 0.84
C GLN A 246 22.53 19.93 0.56
N THR A 247 22.55 19.05 -0.44
CA THR A 247 21.47 18.09 -0.69
C THR A 247 21.23 17.23 0.56
N GLY A 248 19.96 17.12 0.97
CA GLY A 248 19.57 16.41 2.19
C GLY A 248 19.40 17.31 3.42
N ASP A 249 19.69 18.61 3.33
CA ASP A 249 19.37 19.54 4.41
C ASP A 249 17.85 19.73 4.55
N LEU A 250 17.36 19.77 5.80
CA LEU A 250 15.95 19.96 6.11
C LEU A 250 15.72 21.39 6.61
N ILE A 251 15.05 22.25 5.83
CA ILE A 251 14.78 23.64 6.22
C ILE A 251 13.69 23.68 7.30
N ILE A 252 13.97 24.40 8.39
CA ILE A 252 13.06 24.56 9.53
C ILE A 252 12.48 25.97 9.61
N SER A 253 13.28 26.98 9.28
CA SER A 253 12.78 28.37 9.24
C SER A 253 13.51 29.22 8.21
N ILE A 254 12.80 30.21 7.67
CA ILE A 254 13.32 31.24 6.77
C ILE A 254 12.91 32.61 7.34
N ASP A 255 13.87 33.50 7.56
CA ASP A 255 13.67 34.82 8.17
C ASP A 255 12.88 34.77 9.50
N GLY A 256 13.12 33.72 10.29
CA GLY A 256 12.42 33.47 11.56
C GLY A 256 10.99 32.94 11.41
N GLN A 257 10.50 32.75 10.19
CA GLN A 257 9.20 32.11 9.94
C GLN A 257 9.36 30.60 9.80
N PRO A 258 8.52 29.79 10.45
CA PRO A 258 8.58 28.34 10.34
C PRO A 258 8.23 27.88 8.91
N ILE A 259 8.89 26.80 8.48
CA ILE A 259 8.68 26.13 7.19
C ILE A 259 8.11 24.74 7.47
N ALA A 260 6.93 24.45 6.91
CA ALA A 260 6.29 23.15 7.05
C ALA A 260 6.46 22.26 5.81
N ASN A 261 6.65 22.88 4.63
CA ASN A 261 6.70 22.17 3.36
C ASN A 261 7.54 22.94 2.32
N TRP A 262 7.73 22.34 1.14
CA TRP A 262 8.44 23.02 0.06
C TRP A 262 7.70 24.27 -0.47
N GLY A 263 6.36 24.26 -0.48
CA GLY A 263 5.58 25.44 -0.89
C GLY A 263 5.91 26.69 -0.06
N ASP A 264 6.12 26.50 1.25
CA ASP A 264 6.60 27.53 2.18
C ASP A 264 7.99 28.03 1.78
N VAL A 265 8.92 27.12 1.43
CA VAL A 265 10.27 27.50 0.97
C VAL A 265 10.17 28.40 -0.25
N ALA A 266 9.46 27.96 -1.30
CA ALA A 266 9.31 28.72 -2.54
C ALA A 266 8.65 30.09 -2.31
N HIS A 267 7.68 30.20 -1.38
CA HIS A 267 6.98 31.45 -1.09
C HIS A 267 7.79 32.41 -0.19
N LYS A 268 8.50 31.88 0.81
CA LYS A 268 9.18 32.69 1.86
C LYS A 268 10.62 33.02 1.52
N LEU A 269 11.25 32.32 0.57
CA LEU A 269 12.58 32.65 0.10
C LEU A 269 12.59 34.08 -0.45
N GLY A 270 13.53 34.91 0.03
CA GLY A 270 13.61 36.31 -0.35
C GLY A 270 13.83 36.46 -1.86
N ARG A 271 12.93 37.15 -2.56
CA ARG A 271 13.05 37.46 -4.01
C ARG A 271 14.19 38.46 -4.29
N GLY A 272 15.44 38.01 -4.14
CA GLY A 272 16.65 38.80 -4.35
C GLY A 272 17.11 39.63 -3.13
N ARG A 273 16.67 39.28 -1.92
CA ARG A 273 17.16 39.87 -0.67
C ARG A 273 17.93 38.82 0.15
N ARG A 274 18.87 39.28 0.97
CA ARG A 274 19.50 38.43 1.99
C ARG A 274 18.40 37.81 2.86
N THR A 275 18.50 36.49 3.02
CA THR A 275 17.50 35.64 3.66
C THR A 275 18.22 34.71 4.63
N ASN A 276 17.77 34.66 5.88
CA ASN A 276 18.38 33.80 6.89
C ASN A 276 17.65 32.47 6.92
N VAL A 277 18.37 31.37 6.72
CA VAL A 277 17.80 30.02 6.69
C VAL A 277 18.34 29.22 7.87
N VAL A 278 17.45 28.58 8.62
CA VAL A 278 17.80 27.61 9.67
C VAL A 278 17.41 26.22 9.17
N TYR A 279 18.33 25.27 9.24
CA TYR A 279 18.12 23.93 8.74
C TYR A 279 18.79 22.88 9.64
N PHE A 280 18.30 21.64 9.56
CA PHE A 280 18.98 20.48 10.14
C PHE A 280 19.76 19.74 9.06
N ARG A 281 20.94 19.26 9.43
CA ARG A 281 21.73 18.31 8.62
C ARG A 281 21.83 17.00 9.36
N GLY A 282 21.44 15.91 8.68
CA GLY A 282 21.67 14.55 9.17
C GLY A 282 23.11 14.14 8.93
N THR A 283 23.79 13.69 9.98
CA THR A 283 25.11 13.05 9.86
C THR A 283 25.03 11.64 10.43
N GLU A 284 25.32 10.64 9.60
CA GLU A 284 25.30 9.24 10.02
C GLU A 284 26.29 9.03 11.17
N VAL A 285 25.82 8.40 12.24
CA VAL A 285 26.63 8.10 13.42
C VAL A 285 27.65 7.03 13.05
N PRO A 286 28.96 7.30 13.19
CA PRO A 286 29.99 6.32 12.86
C PRO A 286 29.78 5.01 13.61
N GLY A 287 29.64 3.91 12.87
CA GLY A 287 29.46 2.56 13.41
C GLY A 287 28.03 2.17 13.77
N ILE A 288 27.03 3.04 13.56
CA ILE A 288 25.61 2.72 13.73
C ILE A 288 24.88 3.08 12.42
N PRO A 289 24.76 2.13 11.49
CA PRO A 289 24.09 2.37 10.22
C PRO A 289 22.66 2.87 10.43
N HIS A 290 22.22 3.81 9.58
CA HIS A 290 20.85 4.35 9.58
C HIS A 290 20.45 5.17 10.82
N LEU A 291 21.41 5.59 11.65
CA LEU A 291 21.16 6.56 12.71
C LEU A 291 21.85 7.87 12.37
N ASP A 292 21.06 8.91 12.12
CA ASP A 292 21.58 10.24 11.84
C ASP A 292 21.44 11.16 13.06
N LEU A 293 22.53 11.85 13.42
CA LEU A 293 22.48 12.98 14.33
C LEU A 293 22.06 14.22 13.54
N LEU A 294 20.96 14.86 13.96
CA LEU A 294 20.49 16.11 13.38
C LEU A 294 21.17 17.29 14.05
N GLU A 295 22.04 17.97 13.31
CA GLU A 295 22.72 19.19 13.75
C GLU A 295 22.03 20.43 13.19
N ALA A 296 21.85 21.45 14.04
CA ALA A 296 21.26 22.73 13.62
C ALA A 296 22.32 23.63 12.97
N HIS A 297 22.02 24.12 11.78
CA HIS A 297 22.87 25.04 11.03
C HIS A 297 22.12 26.30 10.61
N PHE A 298 22.89 27.31 10.25
CA PHE A 298 22.41 28.62 9.80
C PHE A 298 23.10 28.97 8.49
N ALA A 299 22.32 29.39 7.50
CA ALA A 299 22.80 29.87 6.22
C ALA A 299 22.31 31.30 5.96
N ASP A 300 23.24 32.17 5.60
CA ASP A 300 22.95 33.51 5.08
C ASP A 300 22.86 33.45 3.56
N LEU A 301 21.65 33.26 3.05
CA LEU A 301 21.40 33.08 1.63
C LEU A 301 21.17 34.43 0.95
N VAL A 302 21.91 34.72 -0.11
CA VAL A 302 21.70 35.91 -0.95
C VAL A 302 21.41 35.43 -2.37
N PRO A 303 20.12 35.29 -2.74
CA PRO A 303 19.75 34.85 -4.09
C PRO A 303 20.26 35.82 -5.14
N GLU A 304 20.75 35.26 -6.24
CA GLU A 304 21.17 36.00 -7.42
C GLU A 304 19.96 36.23 -8.34
N PHE A 305 20.08 37.16 -9.27
CA PHE A 305 19.05 37.35 -10.28
C PHE A 305 19.46 36.63 -11.55
N GLU A 306 18.62 35.71 -11.99
CA GLU A 306 18.72 35.11 -13.31
C GLU A 306 17.63 35.68 -14.22
N LEU A 307 17.97 35.80 -15.50
CA LEU A 307 17.05 36.15 -16.57
C LEU A 307 16.73 34.85 -17.31
N ASP A 308 15.46 34.44 -17.31
CA ASP A 308 15.03 33.35 -18.16
C ASP A 308 15.11 33.75 -19.65
N ALA A 309 14.95 32.77 -20.55
CA ALA A 309 14.95 32.99 -21.99
C ALA A 309 13.83 33.97 -22.46
N GLY A 310 12.83 34.23 -21.61
CA GLY A 310 11.74 35.18 -21.82
C GLY A 310 11.97 36.56 -21.19
N LEU A 311 13.21 36.86 -20.73
CA LEU A 311 13.59 38.10 -20.04
C LEU A 311 12.87 38.35 -18.71
N LYS A 312 12.23 37.33 -18.11
CA LYS A 312 11.70 37.45 -16.75
C LYS A 312 12.84 37.25 -15.76
N ARG A 313 12.87 38.13 -14.75
CA ARG A 313 13.81 38.02 -13.63
C ARG A 313 13.24 37.05 -12.60
N SER A 314 14.00 36.01 -12.29
CA SER A 314 13.76 35.11 -11.15
C SER A 314 14.90 35.23 -10.15
N ALA A 315 14.58 35.00 -8.88
CA ALA A 315 15.61 34.88 -7.85
C ALA A 315 16.13 33.45 -7.88
N TYR A 316 17.40 33.28 -8.25
CA TYR A 316 18.10 32.00 -8.25
C TYR A 316 18.83 31.82 -6.93
N SER A 317 18.57 30.71 -6.26
CA SER A 317 19.26 30.34 -5.01
C SER A 317 20.08 29.07 -5.13
N GLY A 318 19.83 28.23 -6.14
CA GLY A 318 20.33 26.85 -6.23
C GLY A 318 19.68 25.87 -5.27
N LEU A 319 18.60 26.27 -4.59
CA LEU A 319 17.76 25.35 -3.82
C LEU A 319 16.78 24.64 -4.75
N GLU A 320 16.91 23.32 -4.81
CA GLU A 320 16.05 22.44 -5.57
C GLU A 320 15.21 21.56 -4.66
N ARG A 321 14.09 21.05 -5.18
CA ARG A 321 13.20 20.19 -4.40
C ARG A 321 13.80 18.78 -4.32
N ALA A 322 14.12 18.30 -3.11
CA ALA A 322 14.77 17.00 -2.95
C ALA A 322 13.96 15.81 -3.51
N GLU A 323 12.62 15.89 -3.54
CA GLU A 323 11.79 14.78 -4.07
C GLU A 323 12.02 14.49 -5.56
N MET A 324 12.59 15.45 -6.31
CA MET A 324 12.87 15.29 -7.74
C MET A 324 14.25 14.67 -8.01
N PHE A 325 15.06 14.48 -6.97
CA PHE A 325 16.35 13.80 -7.09
C PHE A 325 16.17 12.29 -7.15
N VAL A 326 16.91 11.66 -8.05
CA VAL A 326 17.08 10.21 -8.09
C VAL A 326 17.90 9.81 -6.87
N ALA A 327 17.32 9.01 -5.98
CA ALA A 327 17.99 8.50 -4.79
C ALA A 327 18.72 7.18 -5.09
N ASP A 328 18.07 6.29 -5.83
CA ASP A 328 18.65 5.02 -6.25
C ASP A 328 18.27 4.68 -7.69
N VAL A 329 19.15 3.92 -8.33
CA VAL A 329 18.93 3.36 -9.67
C VAL A 329 19.22 1.87 -9.61
N VAL A 330 18.21 1.07 -9.98
CA VAL A 330 18.31 -0.39 -10.03
C VAL A 330 19.18 -0.78 -11.22
N ALA A 331 20.26 -1.52 -10.96
CA ALA A 331 21.17 -1.99 -11.98
C ALA A 331 20.46 -2.76 -13.10
N GLY A 332 20.83 -2.45 -14.34
CA GLY A 332 20.28 -2.97 -15.57
C GLY A 332 18.86 -2.51 -15.89
N SER A 333 18.21 -1.66 -15.09
CA SER A 333 16.87 -1.12 -15.39
C SER A 333 16.87 -0.16 -16.58
N PRO A 334 15.70 0.22 -17.16
CA PRO A 334 15.66 1.25 -18.20
C PRO A 334 16.30 2.57 -17.78
N ALA A 335 16.13 2.99 -16.53
CA ALA A 335 16.81 4.17 -15.98
C ALA A 335 18.34 4.04 -16.02
N ASP A 336 18.87 2.89 -15.58
CA ASP A 336 20.32 2.60 -15.61
C ASP A 336 20.86 2.55 -17.04
N VAL A 337 20.17 1.87 -17.96
CA VAL A 337 20.53 1.79 -19.38
C VAL A 337 20.52 3.17 -20.03
N ALA A 338 19.62 4.04 -19.61
CA ALA A 338 19.54 5.42 -20.07
C ALA A 338 20.57 6.36 -19.39
N GLY A 339 21.37 5.83 -18.46
CA GLY A 339 22.49 6.52 -17.82
C GLY A 339 22.12 7.42 -16.64
N LEU A 340 20.91 7.26 -16.09
CA LEU A 340 20.52 7.93 -14.85
C LEU A 340 21.35 7.39 -13.68
N ARG A 341 21.63 8.26 -12.71
CA ARG A 341 22.45 7.98 -11.54
C ARG A 341 21.82 8.61 -10.29
N PRO A 342 22.11 8.06 -9.10
CA PRO A 342 21.83 8.76 -7.85
C PRO A 342 22.40 10.19 -7.88
N GLY A 343 21.58 11.17 -7.46
CA GLY A 343 21.90 12.59 -7.48
C GLY A 343 21.44 13.35 -8.73
N ASP A 344 20.94 12.67 -9.77
CA ASP A 344 20.34 13.34 -10.92
C ASP A 344 19.02 14.02 -10.53
N LEU A 345 18.82 15.26 -10.95
CA LEU A 345 17.59 16.01 -10.77
C LEU A 345 16.71 15.86 -12.02
N ILE A 346 15.55 15.23 -11.91
CA ILE A 346 14.61 15.15 -13.04
C ILE A 346 13.83 16.46 -13.15
N VAL A 347 13.87 17.09 -14.33
CA VAL A 347 13.24 18.42 -14.56
C VAL A 347 12.11 18.40 -15.58
N ALA A 348 12.12 17.47 -16.55
CA ALA A 348 11.06 17.38 -17.56
C ALA A 348 10.85 15.95 -18.11
N LEU A 349 9.67 15.75 -18.70
CA LEU A 349 9.27 14.56 -19.43
C LEU A 349 8.61 14.98 -20.75
N ASP A 350 9.21 14.63 -21.90
CA ASP A 350 8.83 15.07 -23.25
C ASP A 350 8.65 16.59 -23.35
N ASP A 351 9.68 17.32 -22.94
CA ASP A 351 9.74 18.80 -22.89
C ASP A 351 8.68 19.47 -21.99
N GLN A 352 7.84 18.69 -21.31
CA GLN A 352 6.91 19.19 -20.31
C GLN A 352 7.59 19.18 -18.94
N PRO A 353 7.72 20.34 -18.26
CA PRO A 353 8.27 20.39 -16.92
C PRO A 353 7.54 19.46 -15.96
N VAL A 354 8.28 18.90 -15.01
CA VAL A 354 7.72 18.11 -13.92
C VAL A 354 8.32 18.58 -12.60
N SER A 355 7.48 19.09 -11.70
CA SER A 355 7.88 19.60 -10.39
C SER A 355 7.59 18.64 -9.23
N HIS A 356 7.01 17.47 -9.53
CA HIS A 356 6.63 16.45 -8.54
C HIS A 356 6.86 15.03 -9.04
N TRP A 357 7.51 14.20 -8.22
CA TRP A 357 7.85 12.82 -8.60
C TRP A 357 6.59 11.98 -8.87
N MET A 358 5.53 12.22 -8.09
CA MET A 358 4.26 11.54 -8.31
C MET A 358 3.66 11.81 -9.70
N ILE A 359 3.81 13.03 -10.22
CA ILE A 359 3.33 13.39 -11.56
C ILE A 359 4.23 12.80 -12.64
N PHE A 360 5.54 12.79 -12.40
CA PHE A 360 6.51 12.12 -13.26
C PHE A 360 6.15 10.63 -13.41
N ASP A 361 6.02 9.92 -12.29
CA ASP A 361 5.68 8.48 -12.27
C ASP A 361 4.30 8.23 -12.90
N GLN A 362 3.28 9.03 -12.58
CA GLN A 362 1.96 8.90 -13.20
C GLN A 362 1.99 9.03 -14.73
N ARG A 363 2.68 10.05 -15.26
CA ARG A 363 2.80 10.23 -16.72
C ARG A 363 3.53 9.06 -17.35
N LEU A 364 4.61 8.58 -16.73
CA LEU A 364 5.37 7.45 -17.23
C LEU A 364 4.49 6.18 -17.28
N GLN A 365 3.70 5.92 -16.23
CA GLN A 365 2.79 4.76 -16.13
C GLN A 365 1.58 4.83 -17.07
N ALA A 366 1.18 6.01 -17.53
CA ALA A 366 0.00 6.21 -18.38
C ALA A 366 0.15 5.60 -19.78
N ASP A 367 1.36 5.53 -20.32
CA ASP A 367 1.65 4.85 -21.58
C ASP A 367 2.92 3.98 -21.45
N PRO A 368 2.76 2.72 -21.01
CA PRO A 368 3.89 1.85 -20.71
C PRO A 368 4.74 1.43 -21.91
N GLY A 369 4.16 1.42 -23.12
CA GLY A 369 4.84 1.00 -24.35
C GLY A 369 5.55 2.15 -25.05
N ARG A 370 5.28 3.40 -24.64
CA ARG A 370 5.88 4.59 -25.20
C ARG A 370 7.32 4.77 -24.73
N THR A 371 8.16 5.22 -25.66
CA THR A 371 9.46 5.78 -25.34
C THR A 371 9.28 7.25 -24.95
N TRP A 372 9.77 7.58 -23.77
CA TRP A 372 9.71 8.92 -23.19
C TRP A 372 11.09 9.57 -23.22
N THR A 373 11.12 10.89 -23.43
CA THR A 373 12.33 11.71 -23.31
C THR A 373 12.36 12.32 -21.91
N ILE A 374 13.30 11.89 -21.07
CA ILE A 374 13.52 12.47 -19.75
C ILE A 374 14.61 13.51 -19.86
N THR A 375 14.34 14.72 -19.39
CA THR A 375 15.35 15.75 -19.18
C THR A 375 15.73 15.77 -17.72
N TYR A 376 17.02 15.66 -17.45
CA TYR A 376 17.58 15.67 -16.10
C TYR A 376 18.83 16.53 -16.05
N GLU A 377 19.14 16.99 -14.84
CA GLU A 377 20.28 17.84 -14.55
C GLU A 377 21.25 17.10 -13.62
N ARG A 378 22.55 17.30 -13.85
CA ARG A 378 23.62 16.67 -13.07
C ARG A 378 24.72 17.68 -12.78
N THR A 379 25.33 17.56 -11.60
CA THR A 379 26.56 18.30 -11.30
C THR A 379 27.71 17.80 -12.17
N GLY A 380 28.22 18.66 -13.05
CA GLY A 380 29.40 18.44 -13.87
C GLY A 380 30.69 18.43 -13.06
N ALA A 381 31.79 18.02 -13.71
CA ALA A 381 33.10 17.91 -13.06
C ALA A 381 33.67 19.27 -12.60
N ASP A 382 33.22 20.37 -13.20
CA ASP A 382 33.57 21.74 -12.82
C ASP A 382 32.67 22.33 -11.73
N GLY A 383 31.74 21.52 -11.20
CA GLY A 383 30.78 21.89 -10.17
C GLY A 383 29.56 22.66 -10.67
N LYS A 384 29.42 22.89 -11.98
CA LYS A 384 28.24 23.52 -12.59
C LYS A 384 27.18 22.49 -12.94
N VAL A 385 25.98 22.95 -13.26
CA VAL A 385 24.88 22.09 -13.70
C VAL A 385 24.98 21.82 -15.21
N GLU A 386 24.92 20.55 -15.59
CA GLU A 386 24.81 20.08 -16.95
C GLU A 386 23.41 19.50 -17.18
N THR A 387 22.73 19.94 -18.24
CA THR A 387 21.45 19.37 -18.65
C THR A 387 21.67 18.23 -19.63
N HIS A 388 21.02 17.09 -19.38
CA HIS A 388 21.07 15.90 -20.19
C HIS A 388 19.66 15.45 -20.57
N THR A 389 19.59 14.68 -21.65
CA THR A 389 18.36 14.03 -22.10
C THR A 389 18.58 12.54 -22.27
N ALA A 390 17.62 11.74 -21.82
CA ALA A 390 17.63 10.29 -21.89
C ALA A 390 16.33 9.77 -22.51
N GLN A 391 16.43 8.82 -23.44
CA GLN A 391 15.27 8.11 -23.97
C GLN A 391 15.02 6.87 -23.12
N VAL A 392 13.80 6.71 -22.60
CA VAL A 392 13.43 5.62 -21.70
C VAL A 392 12.12 4.99 -22.13
N THR A 393 12.14 3.67 -22.32
CA THR A 393 10.94 2.86 -22.49
C THR A 393 10.81 1.98 -21.25
N GLN A 394 9.65 2.03 -20.57
CA GLN A 394 9.40 1.13 -19.45
C GLN A 394 9.35 -0.31 -19.94
N VAL A 395 9.92 -1.23 -19.15
CA VAL A 395 9.89 -2.66 -19.46
C VAL A 395 9.11 -3.41 -18.40
N ARG A 396 8.33 -4.39 -18.82
CA ARG A 396 7.73 -5.35 -17.89
C ARG A 396 8.83 -6.28 -17.39
N ARG A 397 9.06 -6.28 -16.08
CA ARG A 397 9.95 -7.24 -15.43
C ARG A 397 9.18 -8.06 -14.42
N LYS A 398 9.48 -9.36 -14.42
CA LYS A 398 9.15 -10.27 -13.36
C LYS A 398 9.93 -9.85 -12.10
N GLN A 399 9.22 -9.33 -11.11
CA GLN A 399 9.76 -8.99 -9.80
C GLN A 399 9.04 -9.78 -8.73
N LEU A 400 9.74 -10.10 -7.65
CA LEU A 400 9.11 -10.65 -6.46
C LEU A 400 8.42 -9.51 -5.69
N ASP A 401 7.14 -9.65 -5.38
CA ASP A 401 6.49 -8.73 -4.44
C ASP A 401 6.92 -9.01 -2.99
N ALA A 402 6.35 -8.25 -2.03
CA ALA A 402 6.64 -8.41 -0.60
C ALA A 402 6.32 -9.82 -0.05
N TYR A 403 5.58 -10.62 -0.81
CA TYR A 403 5.18 -11.99 -0.47
C TYR A 403 5.95 -13.02 -1.30
N GLY A 404 6.91 -12.58 -2.12
CA GLY A 404 7.68 -13.45 -3.00
C GLY A 404 6.93 -13.88 -4.27
N HIS A 405 5.80 -13.27 -4.60
CA HIS A 405 5.09 -13.56 -5.86
C HIS A 405 5.82 -12.94 -7.04
N THR A 406 6.08 -13.72 -8.08
CA THR A 406 6.54 -13.18 -9.35
C THR A 406 5.40 -12.41 -10.00
N VAL A 407 5.46 -11.09 -9.90
CA VAL A 407 4.54 -10.16 -10.54
C VAL A 407 5.27 -9.46 -11.68
N GLU A 408 4.64 -9.38 -12.85
CA GLU A 408 5.13 -8.50 -13.89
C GLU A 408 4.76 -7.06 -13.52
N ARG A 409 5.78 -6.25 -13.26
CA ARG A 409 5.63 -4.82 -13.02
C ARG A 409 6.31 -4.05 -14.14
N LEU A 410 5.73 -2.92 -14.48
CA LEU A 410 6.41 -1.91 -15.27
C LEU A 410 7.54 -1.33 -14.42
N VAL A 411 8.75 -1.40 -14.95
CA VAL A 411 9.94 -0.95 -14.24
C VAL A 411 10.57 0.17 -15.04
N PHE A 412 10.58 1.36 -14.44
CA PHE A 412 11.47 2.46 -14.77
C PHE A 412 12.85 2.23 -14.14
N GLY A 413 12.86 1.99 -12.82
CA GLY A 413 14.03 1.55 -12.06
C GLY A 413 14.89 2.65 -11.46
N ALA A 414 14.45 3.91 -11.48
CA ALA A 414 14.95 4.94 -10.57
C ALA A 414 13.85 5.29 -9.55
N HIS A 415 14.23 5.58 -8.32
CA HIS A 415 13.31 5.97 -7.25
C HIS A 415 13.83 7.22 -6.51
N ASN A 416 12.93 7.88 -5.80
CA ASN A 416 13.27 8.97 -4.88
C ASN A 416 13.14 8.52 -3.42
N ASP A 417 13.87 9.18 -2.53
CA ASP A 417 13.82 8.93 -1.07
C ASP A 417 12.90 9.94 -0.35
N ALA A 418 11.79 10.28 -0.99
CA ALA A 418 10.85 11.23 -0.39
C ALA A 418 10.04 10.53 0.71
N GLN A 419 10.52 10.58 1.96
CA GLN A 419 9.74 10.18 3.13
C GLN A 419 8.46 11.02 3.20
N ARG A 420 7.31 10.37 3.02
CA ARG A 420 6.00 11.02 3.15
C ARG A 420 5.55 10.91 4.60
N SER A 421 5.31 12.06 5.23
CA SER A 421 4.62 12.10 6.53
C SER A 421 3.25 11.40 6.43
N PRO A 422 2.73 10.79 7.51
CA PRO A 422 1.35 10.28 7.53
C PRO A 422 0.31 11.41 7.33
N GLY A 423 0.73 12.68 7.45
CA GLY A 423 -0.16 13.84 7.45
C GLY A 423 -0.70 14.10 8.86
N LYS A 424 -1.65 15.04 8.98
CA LYS A 424 -2.32 15.28 10.26
C LYS A 424 -3.20 14.07 10.60
N MET A 425 -2.98 13.46 11.75
CA MET A 425 -3.81 12.34 12.24
C MET A 425 -4.94 12.86 13.11
N VAL A 426 -6.13 12.24 13.03
CA VAL A 426 -7.28 12.53 13.88
C VAL A 426 -7.89 11.24 14.44
N PRO A 427 -8.45 11.27 15.66
CA PRO A 427 -9.10 10.10 16.24
C PRO A 427 -10.27 9.60 15.39
N ILE A 428 -10.38 8.28 15.32
CA ILE A 428 -11.48 7.58 14.66
C ILE A 428 -12.75 7.68 15.52
N GLU A 429 -13.79 8.31 14.98
CA GLU A 429 -15.13 8.28 15.55
C GLU A 429 -15.82 6.93 15.34
N GLY A 430 -16.50 6.44 16.38
CA GLY A 430 -17.20 5.16 16.30
C GLY A 430 -16.26 3.99 15.96
N ARG A 431 -15.12 3.87 16.66
CA ARG A 431 -14.07 2.87 16.39
C ARG A 431 -14.61 1.45 16.15
N PHE A 432 -15.59 1.03 16.93
CA PHE A 432 -16.21 -0.29 16.76
C PHE A 432 -16.94 -0.41 15.41
N SER A 433 -17.83 0.54 15.08
CA SER A 433 -18.54 0.54 13.80
C SER A 433 -17.60 0.72 12.61
N TYR A 434 -16.57 1.55 12.75
CA TYR A 434 -15.50 1.69 11.76
C TYR A 434 -14.82 0.33 11.50
N ALA A 435 -14.37 -0.35 12.57
CA ALA A 435 -13.69 -1.63 12.44
C ALA A 435 -14.56 -2.71 11.81
N VAL A 436 -15.84 -2.80 12.20
CA VAL A 436 -16.80 -3.75 11.60
C VAL A 436 -17.00 -3.43 10.11
N SER A 437 -17.27 -2.17 9.77
CA SER A 437 -17.51 -1.78 8.38
C SER A 437 -16.28 -2.02 7.51
N LYS A 438 -15.08 -1.68 8.00
CA LYS A 438 -13.82 -1.92 7.29
C LYS A 438 -13.52 -3.39 7.13
N ALA A 439 -13.77 -4.20 8.16
CA ALA A 439 -13.56 -5.64 8.08
C ALA A 439 -14.42 -6.29 7.01
N VAL A 440 -15.72 -5.99 6.98
CA VAL A 440 -16.63 -6.52 5.96
C VAL A 440 -16.24 -6.04 4.57
N HIS A 441 -15.95 -4.75 4.41
CA HIS A 441 -15.55 -4.18 3.13
C HIS A 441 -14.25 -4.82 2.63
N ARG A 442 -13.23 -4.92 3.49
CA ARG A 442 -11.93 -5.51 3.16
C ARG A 442 -12.04 -6.98 2.79
N THR A 443 -12.84 -7.76 3.49
CA THR A 443 -13.12 -9.15 3.12
C THR A 443 -13.76 -9.22 1.73
N GLY A 444 -14.78 -8.39 1.45
CA GLY A 444 -15.44 -8.34 0.15
C GLY A 444 -14.51 -7.93 -1.00
N GLU A 445 -13.67 -6.92 -0.80
CA GLU A 445 -12.63 -6.52 -1.77
C GLU A 445 -11.67 -7.66 -2.06
N THR A 446 -11.21 -8.36 -1.01
CA THR A 446 -10.25 -9.46 -1.15
C THR A 446 -10.87 -10.63 -1.91
N ILE A 447 -12.12 -11.00 -1.61
CA ILE A 447 -12.89 -12.00 -2.37
C ILE A 447 -13.04 -11.56 -3.83
N GLY A 448 -13.43 -10.30 -4.08
CA GLY A 448 -13.58 -9.76 -5.42
C GLY A 448 -12.29 -9.85 -6.23
N MET A 449 -11.16 -9.47 -5.64
CA MET A 449 -9.84 -9.60 -6.28
C MET A 449 -9.47 -11.06 -6.59
N MET A 450 -9.77 -12.00 -5.69
CA MET A 450 -9.52 -13.43 -5.94
C MET A 450 -10.36 -13.96 -7.10
N VAL A 451 -11.66 -13.64 -7.12
CA VAL A 451 -12.58 -14.06 -8.17
C VAL A 451 -12.15 -13.48 -9.52
N SER A 452 -11.86 -12.17 -9.57
CA SER A 452 -11.35 -11.52 -10.77
C SER A 452 -10.03 -12.15 -11.24
N GLY A 453 -9.09 -12.39 -10.33
CA GLY A 453 -7.83 -13.06 -10.66
C GLY A 453 -8.03 -14.46 -11.25
N PHE A 454 -8.93 -15.25 -10.66
CA PHE A 454 -9.29 -16.57 -11.18
C PHE A 454 -9.93 -16.51 -12.58
N LEU A 455 -10.86 -15.57 -12.80
CA LEU A 455 -11.48 -15.36 -14.09
C LEU A 455 -10.48 -14.91 -15.15
N SER A 456 -9.52 -14.04 -14.81
CA SER A 456 -8.45 -13.62 -15.73
C SER A 456 -7.53 -14.80 -16.12
N ILE A 457 -7.30 -15.77 -15.22
CA ILE A 457 -6.55 -16.99 -15.54
C ILE A 457 -7.32 -17.87 -16.52
N ILE A 458 -8.62 -18.09 -16.30
CA ILE A 458 -9.47 -18.86 -17.22
C ILE A 458 -9.58 -18.16 -18.58
N GLY A 459 -9.64 -16.82 -18.57
CA GLY A 459 -9.71 -15.98 -19.77
C GLY A 459 -8.43 -15.97 -20.60
N GLY A 460 -7.31 -16.47 -20.07
CA GLY A 460 -6.01 -16.49 -20.76
C GLY A 460 -5.20 -15.19 -20.64
N ASP A 461 -5.63 -14.26 -19.79
CA ASP A 461 -4.98 -12.94 -19.62
C ASP A 461 -3.83 -12.96 -18.58
N SER A 462 -3.68 -14.06 -17.83
CA SER A 462 -2.67 -14.20 -16.77
C SER A 462 -1.74 -15.40 -17.01
N PRO A 463 -0.40 -15.24 -16.89
CA PRO A 463 0.54 -16.35 -17.00
C PRO A 463 0.28 -17.41 -15.92
N SER A 464 0.29 -18.69 -16.28
CA SER A 464 0.10 -19.84 -15.37
C SER A 464 1.14 -19.96 -14.24
N GLU A 465 2.24 -19.20 -14.33
CA GLU A 465 3.28 -19.07 -13.30
C GLU A 465 2.87 -18.21 -12.08
N SER A 466 1.72 -17.54 -12.16
CA SER A 466 1.16 -16.73 -11.06
C SER A 466 0.43 -17.55 -9.98
N LEU A 467 0.24 -18.86 -10.20
CA LEU A 467 -0.32 -19.78 -9.20
C LEU A 467 0.69 -20.06 -8.10
N GLY A 468 0.46 -19.49 -6.91
CA GLY A 468 1.23 -19.79 -5.72
C GLY A 468 1.12 -21.27 -5.34
N GLY A 469 2.17 -22.06 -5.61
CA GLY A 469 2.25 -23.45 -5.17
C GLY A 469 2.44 -23.58 -3.64
N PRO A 470 2.46 -24.82 -3.09
CA PRO A 470 2.65 -25.07 -1.65
C PRO A 470 3.92 -24.42 -1.06
N VAL A 471 5.01 -24.38 -1.83
CA VAL A 471 6.27 -23.74 -1.46
C VAL A 471 6.12 -22.21 -1.34
N MET A 472 5.23 -21.60 -2.13
CA MET A 472 4.96 -20.17 -2.09
C MET A 472 4.14 -19.81 -0.85
N MET A 473 3.08 -20.54 -0.55
CA MET A 473 2.28 -20.32 0.68
C MET A 473 3.15 -20.42 1.94
N TYR A 474 4.12 -21.34 1.95
CA TYR A 474 5.13 -21.40 3.00
C TYR A 474 5.98 -20.11 3.08
N LYS A 475 6.54 -19.62 1.96
CA LYS A 475 7.33 -18.37 1.92
C LYS A 475 6.54 -17.13 2.37
N VAL A 476 5.29 -17.04 1.94
CA VAL A 476 4.39 -15.92 2.22
C VAL A 476 4.06 -15.86 3.72
N ALA A 477 3.72 -16.99 4.33
CA ALA A 477 3.45 -17.06 5.77
C ALA A 477 4.71 -16.84 6.63
N THR A 478 5.87 -17.25 6.12
CA THR A 478 7.15 -17.08 6.82
C THR A 478 7.62 -15.61 6.81
N VAL A 479 7.54 -14.91 5.68
CA VAL A 479 7.83 -13.45 5.64
C VAL A 479 6.88 -12.66 6.54
N SER A 480 5.63 -13.11 6.69
CA SER A 480 4.62 -12.44 7.52
C SER A 480 4.89 -12.55 9.02
N GLY A 481 5.39 -13.70 9.49
CA GLY A 481 5.72 -13.90 10.91
C GLY A 481 6.86 -13.00 11.41
N SER A 482 7.83 -12.70 10.54
CA SER A 482 8.96 -11.83 10.87
C SER A 482 8.66 -10.32 10.77
N GLN A 483 7.55 -9.93 10.14
CA GLN A 483 7.16 -8.53 9.94
C GLN A 483 6.22 -7.98 11.05
N GLY A 484 5.93 -8.78 12.08
CA GLY A 484 5.12 -8.39 13.22
C GLY A 484 3.70 -8.97 13.21
N TRP A 485 2.97 -8.75 14.30
CA TRP A 485 1.65 -9.35 14.53
C TRP A 485 0.58 -8.86 13.55
N GLU A 486 0.71 -7.64 13.02
CA GLU A 486 -0.21 -7.06 12.03
C GLU A 486 -0.18 -7.83 10.72
N THR A 487 1.01 -8.02 10.13
CA THR A 487 1.19 -8.80 8.90
C THR A 487 0.76 -10.25 9.09
N PHE A 488 1.01 -10.81 10.28
CA PHE A 488 0.53 -12.14 10.65
C PHE A 488 -1.00 -12.28 10.59
N LEU A 489 -1.75 -11.32 11.15
CA LEU A 489 -3.22 -11.32 11.08
C LEU A 489 -3.73 -11.15 9.65
N LEU A 490 -3.15 -10.22 8.88
CA LEU A 490 -3.54 -10.01 7.48
C LEU A 490 -3.33 -11.29 6.66
N MET A 491 -2.26 -12.03 6.93
CA MET A 491 -1.98 -13.30 6.27
C MET A 491 -2.98 -14.38 6.67
N MET A 492 -3.29 -14.51 7.96
CA MET A 492 -4.31 -15.46 8.44
C MET A 492 -5.67 -15.18 7.79
N ALA A 493 -6.07 -13.91 7.66
CA ALA A 493 -7.28 -13.53 6.96
C ALA A 493 -7.24 -13.91 5.47
N LEU A 494 -6.13 -13.64 4.77
CA LEU A 494 -5.95 -14.01 3.37
C LEU A 494 -6.02 -15.53 3.15
N ILE A 495 -5.30 -16.31 3.95
CA ILE A 495 -5.33 -17.78 3.88
C ILE A 495 -6.73 -18.29 4.20
N SER A 496 -7.40 -17.72 5.20
CA SER A 496 -8.77 -18.08 5.55
C SER A 496 -9.71 -17.87 4.37
N ILE A 497 -9.66 -16.72 3.69
CA ILE A 497 -10.48 -16.47 2.50
C ILE A 497 -10.10 -17.41 1.35
N ASN A 498 -8.82 -17.69 1.11
CA ASN A 498 -8.40 -18.60 0.03
C ASN A 498 -8.86 -20.05 0.24
N LEU A 499 -9.01 -20.48 1.51
CA LEU A 499 -9.44 -21.83 1.86
C LEU A 499 -10.96 -22.00 1.92
N GLY A 500 -11.72 -20.89 1.93
CA GLY A 500 -13.18 -20.91 1.87
C GLY A 500 -13.65 -20.71 0.44
#